data_AF-A0A7X0RII8-F1
#
_entry.id   AF-A0A7X0RII8-F1
#
_cell.length_a   1.000
_cell.length_b   1.000
_cell.length_c   1.000
_cell.angle_alpha   90.00
_cell.angle_beta   90.00
_cell.angle_gamma   90.00
#
_symmetry.space_group_name_H-M   'P 1'
#
loop_
_entity.id
_entity.type
_entity.pdbx_description
1 polymer ?
#
loop_
_entity_poly.entity_id
_entity_poly.type
_entity_poly.pdbx_seq_one_letter_code
_entity_poly.pdbx_strand_id
1 'polypeptide(L)'
;MRITPLPLLATTSVALAAGLAVAVPADAGSPHGAPTPPAYSFAVIGDLPYGADQIARFPGWIQQINADPAVRAVLHAGDIKNGSSVCSDDYFAMIRSNFDTFEDPLVYTPGDNEWTDCHRANNGAYDPLERLAKVREVFFDQPGTTLGQHPLEVASQARRGFPENVVLHQAGLSIAAVNVTGSNNGLQPWTGLGKTEPTPEQSAAVRDRVRNDVVTLHRAFQEARSRHDRGVVLLQQADMFDPTYTPTENDISAFRPWVQALAAEAARYHGPVYLFDGDSHVYNADRPLATGSSWLTTYGVKRAADNLTRVTVDGSSNNNDYLRVTVNQDPSGDLLTWERVPYTS
;
A
#
# COMPACT_ATOMS: atom_id res chain seq x y z
N MET A 1 -9.77 14.06 -88.10
CA MET A 1 -9.99 13.03 -89.14
C MET A 1 -10.89 11.96 -88.53
N ARG A 2 -12.08 11.74 -89.10
CA ARG A 2 -13.05 10.72 -88.67
C ARG A 2 -12.44 9.32 -88.84
N ILE A 3 -12.85 8.36 -88.02
CA ILE A 3 -13.24 6.96 -88.37
C ILE A 3 -13.82 6.30 -87.08
N THR A 4 -15.12 6.04 -87.10
CA THR A 4 -15.79 4.86 -86.49
C THR A 4 -15.83 3.74 -87.55
N PRO A 5 -16.25 2.47 -87.32
CA PRO A 5 -16.69 1.74 -86.10
C PRO A 5 -16.16 0.26 -86.02
N LEU A 6 -16.49 -0.52 -84.97
CA LEU A 6 -17.32 -1.76 -84.97
C LEU A 6 -17.16 -2.56 -83.64
N PRO A 7 -18.20 -3.29 -83.19
CA PRO A 7 -18.28 -3.89 -81.85
C PRO A 7 -17.90 -5.39 -81.86
N LEU A 8 -17.59 -5.95 -80.70
CA LEU A 8 -17.69 -7.39 -80.46
C LEU A 8 -18.38 -7.66 -79.12
N LEU A 9 -19.45 -8.45 -79.20
CA LEU A 9 -20.21 -8.98 -78.06
C LEU A 9 -19.34 -9.93 -77.24
N ALA A 10 -19.45 -9.87 -75.91
CA ALA A 10 -19.06 -10.97 -75.03
C ALA A 10 -20.13 -11.16 -73.94
N THR A 11 -20.92 -12.19 -74.18
CA THR A 11 -21.77 -13.02 -73.31
C THR A 11 -21.62 -12.87 -71.79
N THR A 12 -22.76 -12.59 -71.15
CA THR A 12 -23.05 -12.82 -69.72
C THR A 12 -22.92 -14.30 -69.33
N SER A 13 -22.26 -14.57 -68.20
CA SER A 13 -22.34 -15.84 -67.47
C SER A 13 -22.53 -15.52 -65.99
N VAL A 14 -23.77 -15.68 -65.51
CA VAL A 14 -24.10 -15.60 -64.07
C VAL A 14 -23.81 -16.98 -63.48
N ALA A 15 -22.74 -17.09 -62.70
CA ALA A 15 -22.42 -18.29 -61.94
C ALA A 15 -23.25 -18.31 -60.64
N LEU A 16 -24.20 -19.23 -60.56
CA LEU A 16 -24.99 -19.53 -59.37
C LEU A 16 -24.15 -20.42 -58.44
N ALA A 17 -23.53 -19.84 -57.41
CA ALA A 17 -22.81 -20.60 -56.39
C ALA A 17 -23.82 -21.22 -55.41
N ALA A 18 -24.02 -22.53 -55.50
CA ALA A 18 -24.76 -23.31 -54.51
C ALA A 18 -23.96 -23.37 -53.20
N GLY A 19 -24.47 -22.73 -52.15
CA GLY A 19 -23.92 -22.81 -50.80
C GLY A 19 -24.18 -24.19 -50.20
N LEU A 20 -23.13 -25.00 -50.05
CA LEU A 20 -23.14 -26.18 -49.18
C LEU A 20 -23.01 -25.69 -47.73
N ALA A 21 -24.14 -25.65 -47.02
CA ALA A 21 -24.15 -25.47 -45.57
C ALA A 21 -23.59 -26.74 -44.92
N VAL A 22 -22.32 -26.69 -44.52
CA VAL A 22 -21.72 -27.71 -43.63
C VAL A 22 -22.23 -27.41 -42.23
N ALA A 23 -23.15 -28.22 -41.73
CA ALA A 23 -23.57 -28.18 -40.34
C ALA A 23 -22.38 -28.62 -39.46
N VAL A 24 -21.75 -27.66 -38.79
CA VAL A 24 -20.76 -27.94 -37.74
C VAL A 24 -21.56 -28.42 -36.52
N PRO A 25 -21.30 -29.63 -35.97
CA PRO A 25 -21.95 -30.04 -34.74
C PRO A 25 -21.52 -29.09 -33.63
N ALA A 26 -22.49 -28.48 -32.96
CA ALA A 26 -22.24 -27.73 -31.73
C ALA A 26 -21.80 -28.73 -30.67
N ASP A 27 -20.50 -28.78 -30.43
CA ASP A 27 -19.92 -29.52 -29.31
C ASP A 27 -20.38 -28.81 -28.04
N ALA A 28 -21.35 -29.40 -27.34
CA ALA A 28 -21.78 -28.97 -26.03
C ALA A 28 -20.67 -29.33 -25.03
N GLY A 29 -19.60 -28.52 -25.04
CA GLY A 29 -18.50 -28.61 -24.10
C GLY A 29 -19.04 -28.59 -22.69
N SER A 30 -18.76 -29.66 -21.95
CA SER A 30 -19.03 -29.76 -20.51
C SER A 30 -18.47 -28.53 -19.79
N PRO A 31 -19.14 -28.01 -18.74
CA PRO A 31 -18.60 -26.90 -17.97
C PRO A 31 -17.36 -27.38 -17.23
N HIS A 32 -16.21 -27.34 -17.89
CA HIS A 32 -14.93 -27.33 -17.22
C HIS A 32 -14.90 -25.98 -16.53
N GLY A 33 -15.27 -25.97 -15.25
CA GLY A 33 -15.09 -24.81 -14.39
C GLY A 33 -13.68 -24.32 -14.63
N ALA A 34 -13.55 -23.05 -15.03
CA ALA A 34 -12.26 -22.40 -15.10
C ALA A 34 -11.52 -22.71 -13.78
N PRO A 35 -10.24 -23.10 -13.81
CA PRO A 35 -9.48 -23.33 -12.58
C PRO A 35 -9.69 -22.14 -11.67
N THR A 36 -10.18 -22.37 -10.45
CA THR A 36 -10.23 -21.31 -9.44
C THR A 36 -8.84 -20.70 -9.40
N PRO A 37 -8.68 -19.39 -9.65
CA PRO A 37 -7.39 -18.75 -9.52
C PRO A 37 -6.79 -19.13 -8.17
N PRO A 38 -5.48 -19.47 -8.10
CA PRO A 38 -4.86 -19.80 -6.82
C PRO A 38 -5.18 -18.71 -5.80
N ALA A 39 -5.50 -19.12 -4.57
CA ALA A 39 -5.78 -18.18 -3.49
C ALA A 39 -4.62 -17.18 -3.39
N TYR A 40 -4.96 -15.89 -3.44
CA TYR A 40 -3.98 -14.82 -3.31
C TYR A 40 -4.02 -14.32 -1.87
N SER A 41 -2.89 -14.43 -1.18
CA SER A 41 -2.69 -13.81 0.12
C SER A 41 -1.46 -12.92 0.09
N PHE A 42 -1.44 -11.92 0.96
CA PHE A 42 -0.27 -11.09 1.20
C PHE A 42 0.03 -11.04 2.69
N ALA A 43 1.30 -10.92 3.04
CA ALA A 43 1.72 -10.69 4.41
C ALA A 43 1.69 -9.18 4.71
N VAL A 44 1.30 -8.81 5.92
CA VAL A 44 1.45 -7.44 6.44
C VAL A 44 2.31 -7.49 7.69
N ILE A 45 3.34 -6.65 7.72
CA ILE A 45 4.31 -6.49 8.81
C ILE A 45 4.61 -5.00 9.02
N GLY A 46 5.19 -4.64 10.17
CA GLY A 46 5.55 -3.26 10.51
C GLY A 46 6.25 -3.22 11.87
N ASP A 47 6.88 -2.10 12.21
CA ASP A 47 7.43 -1.88 13.57
C ASP A 47 8.46 -2.94 14.01
N LEU A 48 9.28 -3.38 13.06
CA LEU A 48 10.30 -4.40 13.24
C LEU A 48 11.44 -4.23 12.23
N PRO A 49 12.68 -4.62 12.60
CA PRO A 49 13.08 -5.21 13.87
C PRO A 49 13.40 -4.18 14.98
N TYR A 50 12.77 -4.35 16.14
CA TYR A 50 13.01 -3.51 17.32
C TYR A 50 14.01 -4.13 18.30
N GLY A 51 15.20 -3.54 18.36
CA GLY A 51 16.27 -3.95 19.28
C GLY A 51 17.08 -5.15 18.77
N ALA A 52 18.17 -5.47 19.47
CA ALA A 52 19.15 -6.47 19.03
C ALA A 52 18.54 -7.86 18.82
N ASP A 53 17.61 -8.26 19.69
CA ASP A 53 16.98 -9.59 19.61
C ASP A 53 16.15 -9.74 18.34
N GLN A 54 15.35 -8.74 17.98
CA GLN A 54 14.58 -8.79 16.74
C GLN A 54 15.47 -8.64 15.51
N ILE A 55 16.53 -7.82 15.57
CA ILE A 55 17.49 -7.70 14.46
C ILE A 55 18.11 -9.07 14.15
N ALA A 56 18.45 -9.84 15.18
CA ALA A 56 18.99 -11.19 15.02
C ALA A 56 17.97 -12.19 14.45
N ARG A 57 16.67 -12.04 14.77
CA ARG A 57 15.60 -12.95 14.32
C ARG A 57 15.01 -12.59 12.97
N PHE A 58 15.07 -11.32 12.57
CA PHE A 58 14.37 -10.82 11.39
C PHE A 58 14.69 -11.59 10.10
N PRO A 59 15.95 -11.99 9.81
CA PRO A 59 16.22 -12.85 8.66
C PRO A 59 15.43 -14.16 8.70
N GLY A 60 15.27 -14.78 9.87
CA GLY A 60 14.47 -16.00 10.05
C GLY A 60 12.97 -15.77 9.83
N TRP A 61 12.43 -14.63 10.25
CA TRP A 61 11.04 -14.24 9.99
C TRP A 61 10.77 -14.03 8.51
N ILE A 62 11.70 -13.42 7.77
CA ILE A 62 11.61 -13.29 6.31
C ILE A 62 11.59 -14.67 5.67
N GLN A 63 12.46 -15.59 6.08
CA GLN A 63 12.46 -16.96 5.54
C GLN A 63 11.16 -17.71 5.86
N GLN A 64 10.56 -17.47 7.02
CA GLN A 64 9.26 -18.04 7.34
C GLN A 64 8.15 -17.50 6.43
N ILE A 65 8.15 -16.20 6.14
CA ILE A 65 7.19 -15.59 5.19
C ILE A 65 7.41 -16.14 3.78
N ASN A 66 8.66 -16.23 3.30
CA ASN A 66 9.00 -16.82 2.00
C ASN A 66 8.53 -18.29 1.89
N ALA A 67 8.59 -19.05 2.99
CA ALA A 67 8.17 -20.44 3.01
C ALA A 67 6.64 -20.63 3.04
N ASP A 68 5.85 -19.57 3.20
CA ASP A 68 4.40 -19.63 3.20
C ASP A 68 3.86 -19.64 1.75
N PRO A 69 3.38 -20.79 1.23
CA PRO A 69 3.00 -20.93 -0.17
C PRO A 69 1.74 -20.14 -0.56
N ALA A 70 1.01 -19.59 0.42
CA ALA A 70 -0.15 -18.74 0.19
C ALA A 70 0.22 -17.27 -0.02
N VAL A 71 1.35 -16.82 0.55
CA VAL A 71 1.82 -15.43 0.42
C VAL A 71 2.35 -15.20 -0.99
N ARG A 72 2.02 -14.05 -1.57
CA ARG A 72 2.39 -13.63 -2.93
C ARG A 72 2.92 -12.20 -3.02
N ALA A 73 2.93 -11.51 -1.88
CA ALA A 73 3.41 -10.15 -1.69
C ALA A 73 3.54 -9.86 -0.19
N VAL A 74 4.39 -8.90 0.16
CA VAL A 74 4.57 -8.40 1.52
C VAL A 74 4.33 -6.89 1.53
N LEU A 75 3.54 -6.42 2.49
CA LEU A 75 3.31 -5.01 2.78
C LEU A 75 3.99 -4.66 4.12
N HIS A 76 4.95 -3.74 4.11
CA HIS A 76 5.65 -3.30 5.30
C HIS A 76 5.25 -1.87 5.67
N ALA A 77 4.55 -1.73 6.81
CA ALA A 77 3.98 -0.49 7.33
C ALA A 77 5.00 0.42 8.04
N GLY A 78 6.25 0.47 7.57
CA GLY A 78 7.27 1.34 8.16
C GLY A 78 7.87 0.86 9.48
N ASP A 79 8.64 1.75 10.10
CA ASP A 79 9.32 1.54 11.39
C ASP A 79 10.28 0.36 11.37
N ILE A 80 11.29 0.48 10.50
CA ILE A 80 12.32 -0.55 10.33
C ILE A 80 13.37 -0.58 11.45
N LYS A 81 13.15 0.19 12.51
CA LYS A 81 13.93 0.24 13.75
C LYS A 81 13.12 0.84 14.87
N ASN A 82 13.51 0.59 16.12
CA ASN A 82 12.91 1.29 17.26
C ASN A 82 13.31 2.77 17.34
N GLY A 83 12.55 3.53 18.13
CA GLY A 83 12.67 4.98 18.22
C GLY A 83 13.92 5.46 18.95
N SER A 84 14.79 4.54 19.38
CA SER A 84 15.98 4.80 20.19
C SER A 84 17.30 4.34 19.56
N SER A 85 17.24 3.65 18.42
CA SER A 85 18.41 3.17 17.69
C SER A 85 18.92 4.24 16.72
N VAL A 86 20.24 4.27 16.53
CA VAL A 86 20.89 5.22 15.62
C VAL A 86 20.38 5.08 14.18
N CYS A 87 20.09 6.20 13.53
CA CYS A 87 19.68 6.24 12.12
C CYS A 87 20.91 6.24 11.18
N SER A 88 21.83 5.29 11.38
CA SER A 88 23.04 5.22 10.57
C SER A 88 22.76 4.66 9.17
N ASP A 89 23.58 5.08 8.21
CA ASP A 89 23.53 4.54 6.84
C ASP A 89 23.78 3.02 6.83
N ASP A 90 24.68 2.53 7.70
CA ASP A 90 24.94 1.08 7.89
C ASP A 90 23.68 0.33 8.35
N TYR A 91 22.86 0.94 9.20
CA TYR A 91 21.61 0.33 9.66
C TYR A 91 20.63 0.20 8.49
N PHE A 92 20.46 1.25 7.69
CA PHE A 92 19.61 1.20 6.51
C PHE A 92 20.11 0.20 5.48
N ALA A 93 21.43 0.09 5.25
CA ALA A 93 22.02 -0.91 4.37
C ALA A 93 21.80 -2.35 4.86
N MET A 94 21.87 -2.58 6.18
CA MET A 94 21.55 -3.88 6.79
C MET A 94 20.08 -4.25 6.57
N ILE A 95 19.14 -3.33 6.84
CA ILE A 95 17.71 -3.60 6.58
C ILE A 95 17.46 -3.81 5.09
N ARG A 96 18.08 -3.02 4.21
CA ARG A 96 17.97 -3.21 2.77
C ARG A 96 18.43 -4.61 2.35
N SER A 97 19.56 -5.06 2.89
CA SER A 97 20.06 -6.42 2.64
C SER A 97 19.07 -7.50 3.09
N ASN A 98 18.36 -7.29 4.20
CA ASN A 98 17.28 -8.18 4.62
C ASN A 98 16.09 -8.12 3.64
N PHE A 99 15.65 -6.92 3.25
CA PHE A 99 14.54 -6.73 2.32
C PHE A 99 14.79 -7.37 0.95
N ASP A 100 16.03 -7.37 0.48
CA ASP A 100 16.43 -8.05 -0.77
C ASP A 100 16.34 -9.60 -0.68
N THR A 101 16.10 -10.16 0.51
CA THR A 101 15.88 -11.61 0.71
C THR A 101 14.41 -12.03 0.69
N PHE A 102 13.46 -11.11 0.62
CA PHE A 102 12.08 -11.48 0.33
C PHE A 102 12.01 -12.09 -1.08
N GLU A 103 11.45 -13.29 -1.20
CA GLU A 103 11.24 -13.95 -2.49
C GLU A 103 10.10 -13.27 -3.25
N ASP A 104 9.02 -12.92 -2.56
CA ASP A 104 7.88 -12.21 -3.10
C ASP A 104 8.09 -10.68 -3.19
N PRO A 105 7.28 -9.96 -3.99
CA PRO A 105 7.29 -8.49 -4.03
C PRO A 105 7.09 -7.87 -2.65
N LEU A 106 7.97 -6.94 -2.26
CA LEU A 106 7.85 -6.16 -1.03
C LEU A 106 7.47 -4.70 -1.34
N VAL A 107 6.28 -4.28 -0.88
CA VAL A 107 5.86 -2.87 -0.85
C VAL A 107 6.19 -2.33 0.54
N TYR A 108 7.03 -1.30 0.59
CA TYR A 108 7.44 -0.65 1.82
C TYR A 108 7.04 0.83 1.80
N THR A 109 6.54 1.34 2.93
CA THR A 109 6.39 2.77 3.19
C THR A 109 7.18 3.17 4.44
N PRO A 110 7.82 4.34 4.50
CA PRO A 110 8.54 4.78 5.69
C PRO A 110 7.63 5.02 6.91
N GLY A 111 8.15 4.68 8.08
CA GLY A 111 7.67 5.07 9.40
C GLY A 111 8.51 6.19 10.03
N ASP A 112 8.15 6.63 11.23
CA ASP A 112 8.67 7.86 11.82
C ASP A 112 10.05 7.60 12.44
N ASN A 113 10.28 6.35 12.83
CA ASN A 113 11.48 5.92 13.49
C ASN A 113 12.71 6.12 12.59
N GLU A 114 12.68 5.71 11.32
CA GLU A 114 13.82 5.81 10.39
C GLU A 114 14.08 7.20 9.80
N TRP A 115 13.28 8.23 10.13
CA TRP A 115 13.61 9.60 9.71
C TRP A 115 13.18 10.70 10.68
N THR A 116 11.89 10.86 11.03
CA THR A 116 11.47 11.97 11.91
C THR A 116 12.18 11.90 13.26
N ASP A 117 12.24 10.72 13.86
CA ASP A 117 12.83 10.48 15.17
C ASP A 117 14.36 10.54 15.19
N CYS A 118 15.00 10.61 14.02
CA CYS A 118 16.45 10.67 13.91
C CYS A 118 17.05 11.96 14.47
N HIS A 119 16.21 12.98 14.69
CA HIS A 119 16.60 14.20 15.38
C HIS A 119 17.01 13.96 16.84
N ARG A 120 16.59 12.84 17.46
CA ARG A 120 16.88 12.54 18.87
C ARG A 120 18.38 12.33 19.07
N ALA A 121 18.91 12.77 20.21
CA ALA A 121 20.35 12.74 20.47
C ALA A 121 20.94 11.32 20.41
N ASN A 122 20.22 10.33 20.97
CA ASN A 122 20.60 8.91 20.90
C ASN A 122 20.45 8.30 19.51
N ASN A 123 19.64 8.90 18.63
CA ASN A 123 19.45 8.44 17.27
C ASN A 123 20.49 9.02 16.29
N GLY A 124 21.41 9.85 16.80
CA GLY A 124 22.50 10.48 16.05
C GLY A 124 22.32 11.98 15.79
N ALA A 125 21.23 12.59 16.28
CA ALA A 125 20.93 14.02 16.08
C ALA A 125 21.01 14.44 14.59
N TYR A 126 20.48 13.58 13.70
CA TYR A 126 20.44 13.87 12.28
C TYR A 126 19.35 14.89 11.95
N ASP A 127 19.47 15.55 10.80
CA ASP A 127 18.36 16.29 10.19
C ASP A 127 17.36 15.28 9.60
N PRO A 128 16.09 15.26 10.07
CA PRO A 128 15.09 14.32 9.55
C PRO A 128 14.81 14.40 8.06
N LEU A 129 14.91 15.57 7.42
CA LEU A 129 14.67 15.67 5.97
C LEU A 129 15.82 15.07 5.18
N GLU A 130 17.04 15.18 5.70
CA GLU A 130 18.19 14.50 5.14
C GLU A 130 18.05 12.97 5.34
N ARG A 131 17.62 12.50 6.52
CA ARG A 131 17.35 11.08 6.75
C ARG A 131 16.25 10.53 5.85
N LEU A 132 15.16 11.27 5.62
CA LEU A 132 14.13 10.87 4.65
C LEU A 132 14.70 10.77 3.22
N ALA A 133 15.60 11.68 2.83
CA ALA A 133 16.29 11.58 1.55
C ALA A 133 17.17 10.32 1.48
N LYS A 134 17.87 9.97 2.56
CA LYS A 134 18.66 8.74 2.65
C LYS A 134 17.79 7.48 2.60
N VAL A 135 16.65 7.43 3.29
CA VAL A 135 15.67 6.33 3.19
C VAL A 135 15.21 6.17 1.74
N ARG A 136 14.89 7.27 1.06
CA ARG A 136 14.51 7.23 -0.36
C ARG A 136 15.63 6.72 -1.27
N GLU A 137 16.87 7.14 -1.02
CA GLU A 137 18.05 6.66 -1.74
C GLU A 137 18.26 5.15 -1.57
N VAL A 138 18.07 4.62 -0.36
CA VAL A 138 18.37 3.22 -0.04
C VAL A 138 17.24 2.28 -0.43
N PHE A 139 15.97 2.64 -0.19
CA PHE A 139 14.85 1.70 -0.33
C PHE A 139 14.01 1.93 -1.59
N PHE A 140 14.26 3.03 -2.32
CA PHE A 140 13.55 3.38 -3.54
C PHE A 140 14.53 3.77 -4.65
N ASP A 141 15.67 3.08 -4.70
CA ASP A 141 16.73 3.25 -5.71
C ASP A 141 16.29 2.89 -7.14
N GLN A 142 15.25 2.05 -7.27
CA GLN A 142 14.57 1.75 -8.51
C GLN A 142 13.08 2.17 -8.43
N PRO A 143 12.75 3.47 -8.54
CA PRO A 143 11.37 3.91 -8.42
C PRO A 143 10.48 3.36 -9.55
N GLY A 144 9.28 2.91 -9.20
CA GLY A 144 8.35 2.29 -10.14
C GLY A 144 8.37 0.75 -10.11
N THR A 145 9.20 0.16 -9.26
CA THR A 145 9.18 -1.27 -8.94
C THR A 145 9.14 -1.50 -7.43
N THR A 146 8.57 -2.61 -6.97
CA THR A 146 8.68 -3.05 -5.57
C THR A 146 10.09 -3.56 -5.24
N LEU A 147 10.39 -3.76 -3.96
CA LEU A 147 11.56 -4.50 -3.50
C LEU A 147 11.30 -6.03 -3.60
N GLY A 148 12.29 -6.83 -3.18
CA GLY A 148 12.26 -8.30 -3.22
C GLY A 148 12.83 -8.88 -4.52
N GLN A 149 12.96 -10.21 -4.57
CA GLN A 149 13.62 -10.91 -5.69
C GLN A 149 12.74 -11.02 -6.94
N HIS A 150 11.41 -10.99 -6.78
CA HIS A 150 10.45 -11.00 -7.88
C HIS A 150 9.60 -9.73 -7.86
N PRO A 151 10.17 -8.56 -8.20
CA PRO A 151 9.49 -7.29 -8.05
C PRO A 151 8.31 -7.13 -9.04
N LEU A 152 7.30 -6.36 -8.64
CA LEU A 152 6.20 -5.92 -9.50
C LEU A 152 6.43 -4.48 -9.96
N GLU A 153 5.92 -4.14 -11.15
CA GLU A 153 5.78 -2.75 -11.56
C GLU A 153 4.68 -2.06 -10.73
N VAL A 154 4.97 -0.82 -10.32
CA VAL A 154 4.05 0.01 -9.54
C VAL A 154 3.96 1.42 -10.12
N ALA A 155 2.80 2.03 -10.01
CA ALA A 155 2.60 3.42 -10.39
C ALA A 155 3.15 4.35 -9.30
N SER A 156 4.41 4.76 -9.44
CA SER A 156 5.10 5.64 -8.47
C SER A 156 4.92 7.14 -8.74
N GLN A 157 4.95 7.94 -7.67
CA GLN A 157 5.06 9.40 -7.72
C GLN A 157 6.51 9.91 -7.70
N ALA A 158 7.51 9.09 -8.03
CA ALA A 158 8.93 9.49 -8.06
C ALA A 158 9.21 10.78 -8.85
N ARG A 159 8.53 11.01 -9.98
CA ARG A 159 8.66 12.25 -10.78
C ARG A 159 8.24 13.52 -10.02
N ARG A 160 7.49 13.38 -8.93
CA ARG A 160 7.09 14.46 -8.02
C ARG A 160 7.96 14.54 -6.77
N GLY A 161 8.93 13.65 -6.61
CA GLY A 161 9.80 13.58 -5.42
C GLY A 161 9.28 12.70 -4.29
N PHE A 162 8.27 11.86 -4.53
CA PHE A 162 7.68 10.94 -3.54
C PHE A 162 7.74 9.52 -4.08
N PRO A 163 8.93 8.92 -4.25
CA PRO A 163 9.06 7.59 -4.85
C PRO A 163 8.32 6.50 -4.05
N GLU A 164 8.16 6.70 -2.74
CA GLU A 164 7.47 5.80 -1.82
C GLU A 164 5.94 5.79 -1.98
N ASN A 165 5.39 6.84 -2.62
CA ASN A 165 3.97 6.91 -2.91
C ASN A 165 3.66 6.13 -4.18
N VAL A 166 3.04 4.96 -4.01
CA VAL A 166 2.80 4.01 -5.10
C VAL A 166 1.35 3.50 -5.11
N VAL A 167 0.86 3.14 -6.30
CA VAL A 167 -0.37 2.35 -6.48
C VAL A 167 -0.03 1.11 -7.30
N LEU A 168 -0.58 -0.04 -6.93
CA LEU A 168 -0.48 -1.30 -7.67
C LEU A 168 -1.81 -2.04 -7.66
N HIS A 169 -1.96 -2.98 -8.60
CA HIS A 169 -3.16 -3.80 -8.72
C HIS A 169 -2.83 -5.28 -8.61
N GLN A 170 -3.46 -5.98 -7.67
CA GLN A 170 -3.31 -7.42 -7.51
C GLN A 170 -4.61 -8.07 -7.05
N ALA A 171 -4.93 -9.25 -7.58
CA ALA A 171 -6.10 -10.05 -7.20
C ALA A 171 -7.45 -9.28 -7.18
N GLY A 172 -7.61 -8.28 -8.05
CA GLY A 172 -8.79 -7.43 -8.10
C GLY A 172 -8.85 -6.39 -6.97
N LEU A 173 -7.72 -6.02 -6.37
CA LEU A 173 -7.57 -4.93 -5.42
C LEU A 173 -6.77 -3.79 -6.05
N SER A 174 -7.12 -2.55 -5.71
CA SER A 174 -6.21 -1.42 -5.84
C SER A 174 -5.51 -1.22 -4.51
N ILE A 175 -4.20 -1.41 -4.47
CA ILE A 175 -3.37 -1.28 -3.27
C ILE A 175 -2.57 0.01 -3.41
N ALA A 176 -2.48 0.81 -2.34
CA ALA A 176 -1.64 2.00 -2.32
C ALA A 176 -0.82 2.09 -1.05
N ALA A 177 0.44 2.52 -1.16
CA ALA A 177 1.29 2.84 -0.04
C ALA A 177 1.61 4.34 -0.05
N VAL A 178 1.56 4.96 1.13
CA VAL A 178 1.77 6.41 1.31
C VAL A 178 2.59 6.70 2.56
N ASN A 179 3.35 7.79 2.52
CA ASN A 179 4.21 8.23 3.63
C ASN A 179 3.43 9.11 4.63
N VAL A 180 2.53 8.46 5.37
CA VAL A 180 1.83 9.04 6.52
C VAL A 180 2.37 8.40 7.79
N THR A 181 3.03 9.19 8.62
CA THR A 181 3.89 8.67 9.69
C THR A 181 3.61 9.25 11.10
N GLY A 182 3.98 8.51 12.15
CA GLY A 182 3.82 8.81 13.57
C GLY A 182 4.62 10.01 14.07
N SER A 183 4.27 10.49 15.26
CA SER A 183 4.61 11.82 15.79
C SER A 183 4.14 12.97 14.86
N ASN A 184 2.82 12.98 14.64
CA ASN A 184 1.97 13.90 13.86
C ASN A 184 2.53 14.27 12.46
N ASN A 185 2.79 13.24 11.66
CA ASN A 185 3.29 13.30 10.29
C ASN A 185 4.61 14.05 10.10
N GLY A 186 5.44 14.08 11.15
CA GLY A 186 6.68 14.84 11.19
C GLY A 186 6.47 16.34 11.41
N LEU A 187 5.35 16.78 12.00
CA LEU A 187 5.18 18.14 12.51
C LEU A 187 5.59 18.31 13.97
N GLN A 188 5.88 17.26 14.73
CA GLN A 188 6.36 17.48 16.09
C GLN A 188 7.75 18.17 16.10
N PRO A 189 8.04 19.05 17.08
CA PRO A 189 9.32 19.74 17.14
C PRO A 189 10.51 18.78 17.26
N TRP A 190 11.56 19.04 16.49
CA TRP A 190 12.81 18.28 16.55
C TRP A 190 13.68 18.70 17.74
N THR A 191 13.23 18.36 18.94
CA THR A 191 13.78 18.80 20.23
C THR A 191 15.24 18.38 20.43
N GLY A 192 15.65 17.24 19.88
CA GLY A 192 17.05 16.78 19.91
C GLY A 192 18.02 17.68 19.12
N LEU A 193 17.50 18.53 18.23
CA LEU A 193 18.23 19.59 17.53
C LEU A 193 18.01 20.98 18.16
N GLY A 194 17.43 21.03 19.37
CA GLY A 194 17.10 22.27 20.06
C GLY A 194 15.91 23.04 19.48
N LYS A 195 15.07 22.41 18.65
CA LYS A 195 13.85 23.04 18.11
C LYS A 195 12.71 22.89 19.10
N THR A 196 12.03 23.99 19.40
CA THR A 196 10.83 24.01 20.26
C THR A 196 9.52 24.07 19.47
N GLU A 197 9.61 24.39 18.18
CA GLU A 197 8.49 24.50 17.24
C GLU A 197 8.92 23.96 15.88
N PRO A 198 7.98 23.61 14.99
CA PRO A 198 8.30 23.12 13.66
C PRO A 198 8.96 24.20 12.82
N THR A 199 10.00 23.85 12.06
CA THR A 199 10.63 24.84 11.17
C THR A 199 9.75 25.12 9.94
N PRO A 200 9.97 26.23 9.22
CA PRO A 200 9.30 26.48 7.94
C PRO A 200 9.51 25.36 6.91
N GLU A 201 10.72 24.80 6.87
CA GLU A 201 11.11 23.70 5.97
C GLU A 201 10.37 22.41 6.34
N GLN A 202 10.36 22.04 7.62
CA GLN A 202 9.59 20.93 8.15
C GLN A 202 8.10 21.07 7.80
N SER A 203 7.52 22.25 8.05
CA SER A 203 6.13 22.54 7.75
C SER A 203 5.82 22.47 6.24
N ALA A 204 6.74 22.91 5.39
CA ALA A 204 6.60 22.80 3.94
C ALA A 204 6.67 21.35 3.48
N ALA A 205 7.62 20.57 3.99
CA ALA A 205 7.77 19.16 3.66
C ALA A 205 6.51 18.35 4.04
N VAL A 206 5.91 18.63 5.19
CA VAL A 206 4.63 18.00 5.61
C VAL A 206 3.51 18.35 4.64
N ARG A 207 3.33 19.64 4.32
CA ARG A 207 2.27 20.06 3.37
C ARG A 207 2.45 19.41 2.00
N ASP A 208 3.69 19.27 1.55
CA ASP A 208 4.00 18.68 0.26
C ASP A 208 3.78 17.16 0.24
N ARG A 209 4.17 16.44 1.31
CA ARG A 209 3.85 15.00 1.48
C ARG A 209 2.34 14.79 1.51
N VAL A 210 1.63 15.42 2.45
CA VAL A 210 0.17 15.28 2.60
C VAL A 210 -0.57 15.54 1.29
N ARG A 211 -0.20 16.60 0.54
CA ARG A 211 -0.81 16.89 -0.76
C ARG A 211 -0.61 15.74 -1.76
N ASN A 212 0.56 15.13 -1.77
CA ASN A 212 0.90 14.06 -2.71
C ASN A 212 0.37 12.69 -2.27
N ASP A 213 0.30 12.42 -0.97
CA ASP A 213 -0.40 11.27 -0.40
C ASP A 213 -1.86 11.30 -0.84
N VAL A 214 -2.53 12.45 -0.68
CA VAL A 214 -3.92 12.65 -1.12
C VAL A 214 -4.08 12.45 -2.63
N VAL A 215 -3.09 12.82 -3.45
CA VAL A 215 -3.12 12.51 -4.89
C VAL A 215 -3.02 11.00 -5.14
N THR A 216 -2.19 10.27 -4.40
CA THR A 216 -2.09 8.80 -4.49
C THR A 216 -3.40 8.13 -4.07
N LEU A 217 -4.01 8.61 -2.98
CA LEU A 217 -5.31 8.17 -2.51
C LEU A 217 -6.38 8.34 -3.60
N HIS A 218 -6.52 9.55 -4.14
CA HIS A 218 -7.49 9.81 -5.21
C HIS A 218 -7.25 8.92 -6.43
N ARG A 219 -5.99 8.70 -6.79
CA ARG A 219 -5.61 7.81 -7.88
C ARG A 219 -6.03 6.37 -7.62
N ALA A 220 -5.72 5.80 -6.46
CA ALA A 220 -6.09 4.42 -6.11
C ALA A 220 -7.61 4.21 -6.21
N PHE A 221 -8.39 5.14 -5.64
CA PHE A 221 -9.85 5.06 -5.73
C PHE A 221 -10.39 5.29 -7.15
N GLN A 222 -9.77 6.18 -7.94
CA GLN A 222 -10.14 6.37 -9.35
C GLN A 222 -9.86 5.10 -10.17
N GLU A 223 -8.68 4.51 -10.02
CA GLU A 223 -8.28 3.31 -10.73
C GLU A 223 -9.19 2.14 -10.33
N ALA A 224 -9.45 1.96 -9.03
CA ALA A 224 -10.39 0.95 -8.53
C ALA A 224 -11.78 1.07 -9.16
N ARG A 225 -12.33 2.28 -9.24
CA ARG A 225 -13.63 2.53 -9.92
C ARG A 225 -13.56 2.22 -11.42
N SER A 226 -12.49 2.62 -12.09
CA SER A 226 -12.34 2.44 -13.54
C SER A 226 -12.13 0.98 -13.95
N ARG A 227 -11.48 0.20 -13.10
CA ARG A 227 -11.16 -1.22 -13.31
C ARG A 227 -12.22 -2.16 -12.74
N HIS A 228 -13.19 -1.62 -12.01
CA HIS A 228 -14.14 -2.38 -11.22
C HIS A 228 -13.43 -3.31 -10.23
N ASP A 229 -12.36 -2.83 -9.59
CA ASP A 229 -11.69 -3.57 -8.53
C ASP A 229 -12.68 -3.84 -7.39
N ARG A 230 -12.47 -4.94 -6.69
CA ARG A 230 -13.34 -5.46 -5.64
C ARG A 230 -13.19 -4.70 -4.34
N GLY A 231 -12.02 -4.09 -4.10
CA GLY A 231 -11.70 -3.34 -2.89
C GLY A 231 -10.47 -2.45 -3.05
N VAL A 232 -10.29 -1.55 -2.08
CA VAL A 232 -9.10 -0.69 -1.98
C VAL A 232 -8.35 -1.07 -0.70
N VAL A 233 -7.02 -1.20 -0.79
CA VAL A 233 -6.13 -1.40 0.34
C VAL A 233 -5.17 -0.22 0.43
N LEU A 234 -5.02 0.34 1.62
CA LEU A 234 -4.10 1.43 1.91
C LEU A 234 -3.09 0.96 2.95
N LEU A 235 -1.83 1.30 2.74
CA LEU A 235 -0.72 1.05 3.65
C LEU A 235 -0.11 2.38 4.06
N GLN A 236 -0.01 2.60 5.36
CA GLN A 236 0.71 3.71 5.98
C GLN A 236 1.36 3.22 7.27
N GLN A 237 2.20 4.04 7.92
CA GLN A 237 2.73 3.67 9.22
C GLN A 237 1.85 4.18 10.37
N ALA A 238 1.49 5.47 10.38
CA ALA A 238 0.85 6.11 11.53
C ALA A 238 -0.47 5.44 11.95
N ASP A 239 -0.66 5.23 13.26
CA ASP A 239 -1.97 4.93 13.85
C ASP A 239 -2.63 6.25 14.26
N MET A 240 -3.52 6.72 13.39
CA MET A 240 -4.24 7.97 13.61
C MET A 240 -5.50 7.80 14.49
N PHE A 241 -5.78 6.58 14.94
CA PHE A 241 -7.03 6.20 15.60
C PHE A 241 -6.80 5.33 16.84
N ASP A 242 -5.62 5.43 17.46
CA ASP A 242 -5.27 4.68 18.67
C ASP A 242 -6.32 4.93 19.77
N PRO A 243 -7.12 3.90 20.13
CA PRO A 243 -8.20 4.05 21.10
C PRO A 243 -7.70 4.08 22.56
N THR A 244 -6.40 3.86 22.79
CA THR A 244 -5.83 3.74 24.14
C THR A 244 -5.58 5.09 24.81
N TYR A 245 -5.60 6.20 24.07
CA TYR A 245 -5.47 7.54 24.62
C TYR A 245 -6.35 8.57 23.90
N THR A 246 -6.49 9.76 24.49
CA THR A 246 -7.21 10.88 23.89
C THR A 246 -6.20 11.86 23.31
N PRO A 247 -6.11 12.02 21.98
CA PRO A 247 -5.11 12.89 21.39
C PRO A 247 -5.43 14.37 21.60
N THR A 248 -4.37 15.17 21.70
CA THR A 248 -4.43 16.64 21.65
C THR A 248 -4.32 17.12 20.20
N GLU A 249 -4.62 18.40 19.95
CA GLU A 249 -4.46 18.99 18.61
C GLU A 249 -3.04 18.84 18.03
N ASN A 250 -2.03 18.88 18.90
CA ASN A 250 -0.63 18.71 18.49
C ASN A 250 -0.30 17.27 18.07
N ASP A 251 -1.12 16.29 18.45
CA ASP A 251 -0.94 14.90 18.08
C ASP A 251 -1.57 14.57 16.71
N ILE A 252 -2.56 15.35 16.27
CA ILE A 252 -3.40 14.97 15.11
C ILE A 252 -3.55 16.02 14.00
N SER A 253 -3.10 17.26 14.22
CA SER A 253 -3.35 18.37 13.29
C SER A 253 -2.85 18.12 11.86
N ALA A 254 -1.73 17.41 11.67
CA ALA A 254 -1.15 17.13 10.36
C ALA A 254 -1.95 16.07 9.58
N PHE A 255 -2.61 15.17 10.30
CA PHE A 255 -3.36 14.05 9.72
C PHE A 255 -4.75 14.47 9.24
N ARG A 256 -5.33 15.55 9.79
CA ARG A 256 -6.69 16.01 9.47
C ARG A 256 -7.01 16.06 7.97
N PRO A 257 -6.22 16.73 7.10
CA PRO A 257 -6.51 16.75 5.65
C PRO A 257 -6.48 15.34 5.02
N TRP A 258 -5.58 14.47 5.47
CA TRP A 258 -5.49 13.09 5.00
C TRP A 258 -6.72 12.27 5.42
N VAL A 259 -7.07 12.28 6.71
CA VAL A 259 -8.24 11.55 7.25
C VAL A 259 -9.54 12.01 6.58
N GLN A 260 -9.69 13.32 6.36
CA GLN A 260 -10.86 13.87 5.67
C GLN A 260 -10.94 13.41 4.21
N ALA A 261 -9.82 13.37 3.49
CA ALA A 261 -9.77 12.87 2.12
C ALA A 261 -10.07 11.36 2.06
N LEU A 262 -9.48 10.58 2.97
CA LEU A 262 -9.72 9.14 3.11
C LEU A 262 -11.20 8.86 3.34
N ALA A 263 -11.82 9.52 4.32
CA ALA A 263 -13.24 9.38 4.61
C ALA A 263 -14.11 9.71 3.40
N ALA A 264 -13.77 10.79 2.67
CA ALA A 264 -14.54 11.24 1.53
C ALA A 264 -14.47 10.26 0.34
N GLU A 265 -13.29 9.68 0.06
CA GLU A 265 -13.14 8.65 -0.97
C GLU A 265 -13.82 7.35 -0.58
N ALA A 266 -13.58 6.87 0.64
CA ALA A 266 -14.18 5.63 1.14
C ALA A 266 -15.71 5.70 1.13
N ALA A 267 -16.31 6.79 1.62
CA ALA A 267 -17.77 6.98 1.63
C ALA A 267 -18.41 7.09 0.22
N ARG A 268 -17.62 7.32 -0.83
CA ARG A 268 -18.06 7.37 -2.23
C ARG A 268 -17.78 6.06 -2.98
N TYR A 269 -16.93 5.20 -2.44
CA TYR A 269 -16.59 3.93 -3.02
C TYR A 269 -17.60 2.87 -2.61
N HIS A 270 -18.05 2.05 -3.56
CA HIS A 270 -19.08 1.04 -3.30
C HIS A 270 -18.53 -0.24 -2.66
N GLY A 271 -17.23 -0.52 -2.83
CA GLY A 271 -16.57 -1.68 -2.26
C GLY A 271 -16.01 -1.44 -0.85
N PRO A 272 -15.52 -2.50 -0.18
CA PRO A 272 -14.79 -2.37 1.07
C PRO A 272 -13.44 -1.65 0.87
N VAL A 273 -13.03 -0.93 1.90
CA VAL A 273 -11.72 -0.25 1.99
C VAL A 273 -11.02 -0.75 3.23
N TYR A 274 -9.74 -1.09 3.09
CA TYR A 274 -8.90 -1.56 4.18
C TYR A 274 -7.73 -0.62 4.39
N LEU A 275 -7.49 -0.20 5.62
CA LEU A 275 -6.31 0.57 6.04
C LEU A 275 -5.45 -0.34 6.91
N PHE A 276 -4.22 -0.62 6.48
CA PHE A 276 -3.21 -1.28 7.29
C PHE A 276 -2.20 -0.27 7.81
N ASP A 277 -1.94 -0.31 9.10
CA ASP A 277 -1.00 0.56 9.81
C ASP A 277 -0.24 -0.19 10.92
N GLY A 278 0.71 0.52 11.54
CA GLY A 278 1.59 0.06 12.61
C GLY A 278 1.53 1.03 13.80
N ASP A 279 2.68 1.59 14.20
CA ASP A 279 2.84 2.75 15.11
C ASP A 279 2.41 2.51 16.58
N SER A 280 1.15 2.14 16.84
CA SER A 280 0.67 1.85 18.20
C SER A 280 1.14 0.49 18.74
N HIS A 281 1.78 -0.32 17.89
CA HIS A 281 2.41 -1.61 18.20
C HIS A 281 1.47 -2.70 18.76
N VAL A 282 0.17 -2.49 18.78
CA VAL A 282 -0.81 -3.42 19.34
C VAL A 282 -1.83 -3.76 18.27
N TYR A 283 -1.99 -5.06 18.01
CA TYR A 283 -2.98 -5.52 17.05
C TYR A 283 -4.36 -5.01 17.39
N ASN A 284 -5.00 -4.40 16.38
CA ASN A 284 -6.37 -3.94 16.46
C ASN A 284 -7.06 -4.11 15.11
N ALA A 285 -8.36 -4.35 15.13
CA ALA A 285 -9.19 -4.35 13.93
C ALA A 285 -10.53 -3.68 14.24
N ASP A 286 -10.76 -2.52 13.63
CA ASP A 286 -11.92 -1.69 13.91
C ASP A 286 -12.41 -0.90 12.69
N ARG A 287 -13.40 -0.03 12.90
CA ARG A 287 -13.95 0.85 11.86
C ARG A 287 -13.93 2.29 12.37
N PRO A 288 -12.77 2.96 12.35
CA PRO A 288 -12.57 4.18 13.09
C PRO A 288 -13.39 5.34 12.50
N LEU A 289 -13.80 5.26 11.24
CA LEU A 289 -14.60 6.27 10.56
C LEU A 289 -16.05 5.84 10.30
N ALA A 290 -16.54 4.78 10.97
CA ALA A 290 -17.94 4.37 10.88
C ALA A 290 -18.88 5.34 11.62
N THR A 291 -20.16 5.26 11.27
CA THR A 291 -21.25 6.03 11.86
C THR A 291 -21.27 5.85 13.38
N GLY A 292 -21.23 6.97 14.11
CA GLY A 292 -21.22 6.99 15.58
C GLY A 292 -19.83 6.97 16.22
N SER A 293 -18.75 6.83 15.43
CA SER A 293 -17.39 6.95 15.93
C SER A 293 -17.06 8.36 16.42
N SER A 294 -16.37 8.48 17.56
CA SER A 294 -15.85 9.73 18.10
C SER A 294 -14.82 10.38 17.17
N TRP A 295 -14.07 9.58 16.41
CA TRP A 295 -13.05 10.05 15.47
C TRP A 295 -13.62 10.94 14.37
N LEU A 296 -14.91 10.80 14.04
CA LEU A 296 -15.58 11.68 13.08
C LEU A 296 -15.54 13.14 13.55
N THR A 297 -15.84 13.36 14.83
CA THR A 297 -15.78 14.70 15.44
C THR A 297 -14.33 15.16 15.58
N THR A 298 -13.44 14.29 16.08
CA THR A 298 -12.01 14.59 16.29
C THR A 298 -11.35 15.12 15.01
N TYR A 299 -11.62 14.49 13.86
CA TYR A 299 -11.05 14.88 12.57
C TYR A 299 -11.95 15.80 11.73
N GLY A 300 -13.13 16.18 12.21
CA GLY A 300 -14.08 17.00 11.46
C GLY A 300 -14.59 16.33 10.18
N VAL A 301 -14.72 15.00 10.20
CA VAL A 301 -15.24 14.20 9.09
C VAL A 301 -16.75 14.37 9.00
N LYS A 302 -17.24 14.82 7.84
CA LYS A 302 -18.65 15.17 7.63
C LYS A 302 -19.53 13.97 7.24
N ARG A 303 -18.93 12.95 6.63
CA ARG A 303 -19.63 11.76 6.16
C ARG A 303 -18.84 10.54 6.62
N ALA A 304 -19.52 9.65 7.34
CA ALA A 304 -18.94 8.39 7.79
C ALA A 304 -18.54 7.51 6.60
N ALA A 305 -17.50 6.71 6.80
CA ALA A 305 -17.00 5.70 5.89
C ALA A 305 -17.21 4.33 6.53
N ASP A 306 -18.47 3.85 6.53
CA ASP A 306 -18.85 2.57 7.16
C ASP A 306 -18.21 1.34 6.51
N ASN A 307 -17.67 1.50 5.29
CA ASN A 307 -16.96 0.49 4.52
C ASN A 307 -15.44 0.49 4.75
N LEU A 308 -14.91 1.40 5.57
CA LEU A 308 -13.50 1.43 5.96
C LEU A 308 -13.28 0.54 7.19
N THR A 309 -12.49 -0.52 7.02
CA THR A 309 -11.94 -1.30 8.12
C THR A 309 -10.46 -0.95 8.28
N ARG A 310 -10.01 -0.70 9.50
CA ARG A 310 -8.59 -0.56 9.83
C ARG A 310 -8.09 -1.84 10.46
N VAL A 311 -6.85 -2.21 10.17
CA VAL A 311 -6.12 -3.29 10.83
C VAL A 311 -4.72 -2.80 11.18
N THR A 312 -4.44 -2.70 12.47
CA THR A 312 -3.12 -2.36 12.99
C THR A 312 -2.35 -3.65 13.28
N VAL A 313 -1.09 -3.74 12.84
CA VAL A 313 -0.24 -4.90 13.12
C VAL A 313 0.40 -4.84 14.51
N ASP A 314 0.67 -6.00 15.10
CA ASP A 314 1.50 -6.09 16.31
C ASP A 314 2.95 -5.67 15.97
N GLY A 315 3.55 -4.86 16.84
CA GLY A 315 4.87 -4.27 16.65
C GLY A 315 5.71 -4.27 17.92
N SER A 316 6.95 -3.79 17.86
CA SER A 316 7.79 -3.65 19.07
C SER A 316 7.82 -4.98 19.87
N SER A 317 7.68 -4.94 21.20
CA SER A 317 7.63 -6.15 22.03
C SER A 317 6.45 -7.10 21.77
N ASN A 318 5.41 -6.64 21.06
CA ASN A 318 4.25 -7.46 20.72
C ASN A 318 4.42 -8.20 19.39
N ASN A 319 5.46 -7.89 18.60
CA ASN A 319 5.75 -8.53 17.32
C ASN A 319 6.07 -10.03 17.51
N ASN A 320 5.03 -10.86 17.47
CA ASN A 320 5.09 -12.31 17.64
C ASN A 320 4.56 -13.06 16.41
N ASP A 321 4.03 -12.33 15.43
CA ASP A 321 3.41 -12.87 14.22
C ASP A 321 3.52 -11.89 13.06
N TYR A 322 3.25 -12.40 11.85
CA TYR A 322 2.86 -11.55 10.72
C TYR A 322 1.38 -11.77 10.42
N LEU A 323 0.74 -10.77 9.83
CA LEU A 323 -0.63 -10.90 9.40
C LEU A 323 -0.68 -11.52 8.01
N ARG A 324 -1.30 -12.71 7.86
CA ARG A 324 -1.63 -13.27 6.55
C ARG A 324 -3.01 -12.83 6.14
N VAL A 325 -3.09 -11.97 5.12
CA VAL A 325 -4.35 -11.45 4.59
C VAL A 325 -4.73 -12.18 3.31
N THR A 326 -5.90 -12.80 3.30
CA THR A 326 -6.40 -13.62 2.17
C THR A 326 -7.47 -12.87 1.39
N VAL A 327 -7.34 -12.85 0.07
CA VAL A 327 -8.34 -12.29 -0.85
C VAL A 327 -9.36 -13.36 -1.24
N ASN A 328 -10.51 -13.33 -0.58
CA ASN A 328 -11.56 -14.32 -0.78
C ASN A 328 -12.19 -14.18 -2.16
N GLN A 329 -12.51 -15.29 -2.83
CA GLN A 329 -13.16 -15.26 -4.15
C GLN A 329 -14.69 -15.27 -4.05
N ASP A 330 -15.23 -15.69 -2.91
CA ASP A 330 -16.68 -15.72 -2.67
C ASP A 330 -17.22 -14.29 -2.50
N PRO A 331 -18.13 -13.82 -3.38
CA PRO A 331 -18.72 -12.49 -3.27
C PRO A 331 -19.74 -12.36 -2.12
N SER A 332 -20.12 -13.45 -1.47
CA SER A 332 -21.11 -13.44 -0.37
C SER A 332 -20.48 -13.20 1.02
N GLY A 333 -19.16 -13.31 1.15
CA GLY A 333 -18.41 -13.07 2.38
C GLY A 333 -17.59 -11.78 2.36
N ASP A 334 -16.79 -11.58 3.41
CA ASP A 334 -15.82 -10.48 3.47
C ASP A 334 -14.76 -10.64 2.36
N LEU A 335 -14.45 -9.54 1.67
CA LEU A 335 -13.45 -9.56 0.59
C LEU A 335 -12.08 -10.00 1.11
N LEU A 336 -11.67 -9.43 2.24
CA LEU A 336 -10.45 -9.80 2.93
C LEU A 336 -10.78 -10.47 4.27
N THR A 337 -10.12 -11.59 4.53
CA THR A 337 -9.98 -12.19 5.86
C THR A 337 -8.52 -12.23 6.23
N TRP A 338 -8.20 -12.29 7.51
CA TRP A 338 -6.81 -12.35 7.96
C TRP A 338 -6.66 -13.17 9.22
N GLU A 339 -5.46 -13.68 9.41
CA GLU A 339 -5.05 -14.38 10.61
C GLU A 339 -3.64 -13.95 11.01
N ARG A 340 -3.37 -13.98 12.30
CA ARG A 340 -2.04 -13.77 12.86
C ARG A 340 -1.28 -15.09 12.84
N VAL A 341 -0.19 -15.15 12.06
CA VAL A 341 0.63 -16.35 11.91
C VAL A 341 1.88 -16.22 12.80
N PRO A 342 1.98 -16.98 13.91
CA PRO A 342 3.09 -16.85 14.83
C PRO A 342 4.44 -17.14 14.19
N TYR A 343 5.45 -16.32 14.50
CA TYR A 343 6.83 -16.65 14.17
C TYR A 343 7.26 -17.90 14.95
N THR A 344 7.99 -18.78 14.28
CA THR A 344 8.43 -20.07 14.84
C THR A 344 9.88 -20.06 15.34
N SER A 345 10.62 -18.97 15.08
CA SER A 345 12.01 -18.76 15.49
C SER A 345 12.27 -17.32 15.92
#